data_AF-A0A417CA44-F1
#
_entry.id   AF-A0A417CA44-F1
#
_cell.length_a   1.000
_cell.length_b   1.000
_cell.length_c   1.000
_cell.angle_alpha   90.00
_cell.angle_beta   90.00
_cell.angle_gamma   90.00
#
_symmetry.space_group_name_H-M   'P 1'
#
loop_
_entity.id
_entity.type
_entity.pdbx_description
1 polymer ?
#
loop_
_entity_poly.entity_id
_entity_poly.type
_entity_poly.pdbx_seq_one_letter_code
_entity_poly.pdbx_strand_id
1 'polypeptide(L)' 'MSSLLLPYDTIIKAHEGDPIAIQAVLDRYAGYIRYFSKMNGYYNSDMEDYIRTKLIESLFKFRLDR' A
#
# COMPACT_ATOMS: atom_id res chain seq x y z
N MET A 1 -15.88 -3.92 -2.13
CA MET A 1 -14.49 -4.20 -1.71
C MET A 1 -14.07 -5.49 -2.38
N SER A 2 -13.11 -5.46 -3.29
CA SER A 2 -12.60 -6.67 -3.93
C SER A 2 -11.89 -7.54 -2.89
N SER A 3 -12.45 -8.72 -2.63
CA SER A 3 -11.94 -9.74 -1.71
C SER A 3 -10.72 -10.50 -2.28
N LEU A 4 -10.25 -10.16 -3.48
CA LEU A 4 -9.14 -10.81 -4.17
C LEU A 4 -7.82 -10.48 -3.49
N LEU A 5 -7.28 -11.39 -2.67
CA LEU A 5 -5.92 -11.35 -2.13
C LEU A 5 -4.88 -11.05 -3.22
N LEU A 6 -3.84 -10.27 -2.89
CA LEU A 6 -2.73 -10.04 -3.82
C LEU A 6 -1.97 -11.35 -4.00
N PRO A 7 -1.63 -11.73 -5.24
CA PRO A 7 -0.74 -12.87 -5.48
C PRO A 7 0.58 -12.67 -4.75
N TYR A 8 1.15 -13.76 -4.20
CA TYR A 8 2.43 -13.69 -3.49
C TYR A 8 3.54 -13.14 -4.39
N ASP A 9 3.60 -13.56 -5.65
CA ASP A 9 4.55 -13.06 -6.65
C ASP A 9 4.45 -11.54 -6.85
N THR A 10 3.25 -10.96 -6.73
CA THR A 10 3.08 -9.50 -6.78
C THR A 10 3.71 -8.83 -5.56
N ILE A 11 3.63 -9.45 -4.38
CA ILE A 11 4.25 -8.93 -3.16
C ILE A 11 5.78 -9.02 -3.26
N ILE A 12 6.32 -10.13 -3.79
CA ILE A 12 7.76 -10.28 -4.06
C ILE A 12 8.25 -9.19 -5.01
N LYS A 13 7.61 -9.04 -6.17
CA LYS A 13 7.99 -8.03 -7.16
C LYS A 13 7.88 -6.61 -6.60
N ALA A 14 6.84 -6.32 -5.81
CA ALA A 14 6.69 -5.02 -5.17
C ALA A 14 7.82 -4.76 -4.15
N HIS A 15 8.24 -5.79 -3.42
CA HIS A 15 9.39 -5.73 -2.52
C HIS A 15 10.72 -5.50 -3.27
N GLU A 16 10.89 -6.10 -4.45
CA GLU A 16 12.05 -5.90 -5.33
C GLU A 16 12.05 -4.53 -6.04
N GLY A 17 10.95 -3.77 -5.96
CA GLY A 17 10.85 -2.43 -6.53
C GLY A 17 10.19 -2.35 -7.91
N ASP A 18 9.48 -3.40 -8.35
CA ASP A 18 8.70 -3.35 -9.58
C ASP A 18 7.57 -2.31 -9.46
N PRO A 19 7.56 -1.25 -10.30
CA PRO A 19 6.58 -0.17 -10.21
C PRO A 19 5.15 -0.64 -10.47
N ILE A 20 4.94 -1.65 -11.32
CA ILE A 20 3.61 -2.20 -11.61
C ILE A 20 3.11 -2.97 -10.39
N ALA A 21 3.98 -3.75 -9.76
CA ALA A 21 3.64 -4.51 -8.57
C ALA A 21 3.37 -3.59 -7.36
N ILE A 22 4.17 -2.53 -7.18
CA ILE A 22 3.93 -1.50 -6.16
C ILE A 22 2.55 -0.85 -6.38
N GLN A 23 2.22 -0.48 -7.61
CA GLN A 23 0.92 0.11 -7.92
C GLN A 23 -0.22 -0.85 -7.60
N ALA A 24 -0.08 -2.14 -7.91
CA ALA A 24 -1.09 -3.14 -7.56
C ALA A 24 -1.30 -3.26 -6.03
N VAL A 25 -0.23 -3.11 -5.23
CA VAL A 25 -0.34 -3.05 -3.76
C VAL A 25 -1.09 -1.79 -3.32
N LEU A 26 -0.76 -0.62 -3.88
CA LEU A 26 -1.43 0.64 -3.57
C LEU A 26 -2.92 0.59 -3.92
N ASP A 27 -3.26 0.07 -5.11
CA ASP A 27 -4.64 -0.05 -5.59
C ASP A 27 -5.45 -0.98 -4.68
N ARG A 28 -4.84 -2.09 -4.24
CA ARG A 28 -5.48 -3.00 -3.28
C ARG A 28 -5.82 -2.28 -1.98
N TYR A 29 -4.90 -1.49 -1.46
CA TYR A 29 -5.07 -0.81 -0.18
C TYR A 29 -5.70 0.59 -0.30
N ALA A 30 -6.04 1.07 -1.51
CA ALA A 30 -6.55 2.42 -1.74
C ALA A 30 -7.77 2.78 -0.87
N GLY A 31 -8.68 1.83 -0.65
CA GLY A 31 -9.83 2.03 0.24
C GLY A 31 -9.42 2.25 1.71
N TYR A 32 -8.41 1.51 2.18
CA TYR A 32 -7.87 1.67 3.53
C TYR A 32 -7.07 2.97 3.66
N ILE A 33 -6.22 3.28 2.67
CA ILE A 33 -5.45 4.52 2.60
C ILE A 33 -6.39 5.73 2.73
N ARG A 34 -7.47 5.76 1.94
CA ARG A 34 -8.48 6.83 1.98
C ARG A 34 -9.26 6.88 3.29
N TYR A 35 -9.49 5.73 3.91
CA TYR A 35 -10.19 5.68 5.20
C TYR A 35 -9.31 6.26 6.32
N PHE A 36 -8.04 5.86 6.37
CA PHE A 36 -7.07 6.31 7.36
C PHE A 36 -6.52 7.72 7.10
N SER A 37 -6.67 8.25 5.88
CA SER A 37 -6.32 9.64 5.56
C SER A 37 -7.31 10.66 6.13
N LYS A 38 -8.42 10.22 6.74
CA LYS A 38 -9.36 11.13 7.39
C LYS A 38 -8.83 11.63 8.73
N MET A 39 -8.71 12.94 8.86
CA MET A 39 -8.39 13.63 10.11
C MET A 39 -9.59 14.44 10.57
N ASN A 40 -10.04 14.22 11.79
CA ASN A 40 -11.22 14.91 12.36
C ASN A 40 -12.48 14.79 11.47
N GLY A 41 -12.66 13.68 10.78
CA GLY A 41 -13.78 13.43 9.87
C GLY A 41 -13.62 13.99 8.46
N TYR A 42 -12.58 14.78 8.19
CA TYR A 42 -12.30 15.37 6.88
C TYR A 42 -11.16 14.66 6.18
N TYR A 43 -11.25 14.58 4.85
CA TYR A 43 -10.18 14.06 4.02
C TYR A 43 -8.93 14.94 4.11
N ASN A 44 -7.77 14.33 4.36
CA ASN A 44 -6.48 15.01 4.37
C ASN A 44 -5.55 14.37 3.33
N SER A 45 -5.22 15.13 2.27
CA SER A 45 -4.33 14.68 1.19
C SER A 45 -2.92 14.40 1.67
N ASP A 46 -2.39 15.21 2.58
CA ASP A 46 -1.03 15.06 3.10
C ASP A 46 -0.92 13.77 3.92
N MET A 47 -1.99 13.44 4.66
CA MET A 47 -2.08 12.18 5.40
C MET A 47 -2.18 10.98 4.46
N GLU A 48 -2.94 11.10 3.36
CA GLU A 48 -3.01 10.08 2.33
C GLU A 48 -1.64 9.79 1.71
N ASP A 49 -0.91 10.84 1.32
CA ASP A 49 0.43 10.72 0.73
C ASP A 49 1.45 10.19 1.74
N TYR A 50 1.33 10.59 3.02
CA TYR A 50 2.13 10.03 4.10
C TYR A 50 1.89 8.52 4.26
N ILE A 51 0.63 8.08 4.28
CA ILE A 51 0.28 6.65 4.40
C ILE A 51 0.81 5.87 3.19
N ARG A 52 0.64 6.38 1.97
CA ARG A 52 1.20 5.74 0.75
C ARG A 52 2.71 5.58 0.85
N THR A 53 3.41 6.65 1.24
CA THR A 53 4.87 6.65 1.38
C THR A 53 5.31 5.62 2.43
N LYS A 54 4.64 5.58 3.59
CA LYS A 54 4.95 4.61 4.64
C LYS A 54 4.66 3.17 4.24
N LEU A 55 3.62 2.93 3.43
CA LEU A 55 3.35 1.60 2.89
C LEU A 55 4.48 1.14 1.96
N ILE A 56 4.92 2.01 1.04
CA ILE A 56 6.05 1.72 0.14
C ILE A 56 7.34 1.47 0.92
N GLU A 57 7.68 2.34 1.89
CA GLU A 57 8.85 2.14 2.75
C GLU A 57 8.81 0.80 3.50
N SER A 58 7.61 0.40 3.95
CA SER A 58 7.42 -0.85 4.70
C SER A 58 7.54 -2.07 3.79
N LEU A 59 7.08 -1.98 2.53
CA LEU A 59 7.28 -3.03 1.52
C LEU A 59 8.77 -3.33 1.34
N PHE A 60 9.61 -2.29 1.20
CA PHE A 60 11.06 -2.48 1.05
C PHE A 60 11.77 -3.03 2.29
N LYS A 61 11.18 -2.84 3.48
CA LYS A 61 11.73 -3.33 4.76
C LYS A 61 11.17 -4.69 5.18
N PHE A 62 10.18 -5.21 4.44
CA PHE A 62 9.50 -6.45 4.77
C PHE A 62 10.46 -7.64 4.59
N ARG A 63 10.49 -8.55 5.57
CA ARG A 63 11.29 -9.77 5.50
C ARG A 63 10.41 -10.93 5.06
N LEU A 64 10.68 -11.45 3.86
CA LEU A 64 9.92 -12.54 3.24
C LEU A 64 10.40 -13.93 3.68
N ASP A 65 11.58 -14.00 4.28
CA ASP A 65 12.30 -15.21 4.66
C ASP A 65 11.94 -15.75 6.07
N ARG A 66 10.87 -15.23 6.68
CA ARG A 66 10.47 -15.56 8.06
C ARG A 66 9.14 -16.31 8.13
#